data_AF-A0A350EYG2-F1
#
_entry.id   AF-A0A350EYG2-F1
#
_cell.length_a   1.000
_cell.length_b   1.000
_cell.length_c   1.000
_cell.angle_alpha   90.00
_cell.angle_beta   90.00
_cell.angle_gamma   90.00
#
_symmetry.space_group_name_H-M   'P 1'
#
loop_
_entity.id
_entity.type
_entity.pdbx_description
1 polymer ?
#
loop_
_entity_poly.entity_id
_entity_poly.type
_entity_poly.pdbx_seq_one_letter_code
_entity_poly.pdbx_strand_id
1 'polypeptide(L)'
;MHFPSIFFGAVLAVVAIGCGGPRSNAVDLVQDIGVSEIRADLQTLVASPAGRQHEIPPTAWPESIRRLQPVSVHLHMTGVLMVFSRTEREQHGLLFMLNSADDPGAGGSGVVYENLGDGLFWCTEKLRSAYLPPGQRRNR
;
A
#
# COMPACT_ATOMS: atom_id res chain seq x y z
N MET A 1 38.07 24.52 44.03
CA MET A 1 38.51 24.49 42.62
C MET A 1 37.59 23.52 41.88
N HIS A 2 36.37 23.93 41.55
CA HIS A 2 35.92 24.37 40.21
C HIS A 2 36.38 23.43 39.06
N PHE A 3 35.59 22.38 38.81
CA PHE A 3 35.57 21.67 37.53
C PHE A 3 34.46 22.30 36.68
N PRO A 4 34.76 22.83 35.48
CA PRO A 4 33.75 23.42 34.63
C PRO A 4 32.88 22.34 33.98
N SER A 5 31.59 22.60 34.01
CA SER A 5 30.55 21.95 33.24
C SER A 5 30.91 21.88 31.75
N ILE A 6 30.85 20.71 31.14
CA ILE A 6 30.69 20.58 29.69
C ILE A 6 29.31 19.99 29.45
N PHE A 7 28.38 20.92 29.20
CA PHE A 7 27.15 20.68 28.47
C PHE A 7 27.48 20.03 27.12
N PHE A 8 27.04 18.80 26.89
CA PHE A 8 26.77 18.32 25.53
C PHE A 8 25.26 18.28 25.35
N GLY A 9 24.73 19.44 24.98
CA GLY A 9 23.34 19.61 24.60
C GLY A 9 23.05 18.98 23.25
N ALA A 10 21.86 18.39 23.17
CA ALA A 10 20.95 18.40 22.03
C ALA A 10 21.56 18.13 20.64
N VAL A 11 21.57 16.85 20.24
CA VAL A 11 21.26 16.52 18.85
C VAL A 11 19.76 16.34 18.77
N LEU A 12 19.05 17.46 18.66
CA LEU A 12 17.66 17.52 18.23
C LEU A 12 17.67 17.22 16.72
N ALA A 13 17.78 15.95 16.36
CA ALA A 13 17.61 15.52 14.99
C ALA A 13 16.11 15.63 14.66
N VAL A 14 15.79 16.71 13.99
CA VAL A 14 14.51 16.98 13.34
C VAL A 14 14.11 15.78 12.48
N VAL A 15 13.23 14.95 13.00
CA VAL A 15 12.30 14.21 12.14
C VAL A 15 10.96 14.88 12.38
N ALA A 16 10.74 15.97 11.63
CA ALA A 16 9.40 16.40 11.30
C ALA A 16 8.77 15.25 10.51
N ILE A 17 8.25 14.25 11.23
CA ILE A 17 7.33 13.26 10.70
C ILE A 17 6.13 14.10 10.30
N GLY A 18 6.08 14.47 9.01
CA GLY A 18 4.92 15.13 8.43
C GLY A 18 3.70 14.33 8.87
N CYS A 19 2.75 15.00 9.51
CA CYS A 19 1.44 14.44 9.89
C CYS A 19 0.57 14.17 8.65
N GLY A 20 1.19 13.71 7.56
CA GLY A 20 0.54 13.10 6.42
C GLY A 20 0.51 11.60 6.68
N GLY A 21 -0.69 11.03 6.83
CA GLY A 21 -0.83 9.60 7.04
C GLY A 21 -0.22 8.77 5.89
N PRO A 22 -0.14 7.43 6.04
CA PRO A 22 0.37 6.53 5.00
C PRO A 22 -0.27 6.77 3.62
N ARG A 23 -1.52 7.26 3.61
CA ARG A 23 -2.23 7.70 2.41
C ARG A 23 -1.56 8.87 1.68
N SER A 24 -1.30 10.00 2.34
CA SER A 24 -0.79 11.18 1.64
C SER A 24 0.59 10.92 1.05
N ASN A 25 1.46 10.24 1.80
CA ASN A 25 2.79 9.88 1.31
C ASN A 25 2.74 8.97 0.05
N ALA A 26 1.88 7.96 0.07
CA ALA A 26 1.72 7.08 -1.09
C ALA A 26 1.16 7.82 -2.31
N VAL A 27 0.20 8.73 -2.11
CA VAL A 27 -0.38 9.54 -3.19
C VAL A 27 0.64 10.53 -3.76
N ASP A 28 1.39 11.22 -2.91
CA ASP A 28 2.43 12.17 -3.33
C ASP A 28 3.51 11.49 -4.17
N LEU A 29 3.99 10.30 -3.73
CA LEU A 29 4.95 9.52 -4.49
C LEU A 29 4.40 9.04 -5.84
N VAL A 30 3.12 8.68 -5.91
CA VAL A 30 2.48 8.31 -7.17
C VAL A 30 2.34 9.50 -8.12
N GLN A 31 2.12 10.70 -7.60
CA GLN A 31 2.10 11.92 -8.41
C GLN A 31 3.51 12.27 -8.94
N ASP A 32 4.55 12.04 -8.14
CA ASP A 32 5.95 12.26 -8.53
C ASP A 32 6.40 11.29 -9.63
N ILE A 33 6.09 10.00 -9.50
CA ILE A 33 6.41 8.98 -10.52
C ILE A 33 5.49 9.13 -11.75
N GLY A 34 4.23 9.46 -11.52
CA GLY A 34 3.21 9.57 -12.56
C GLY A 34 2.35 8.31 -12.69
N VAL A 35 1.02 8.49 -12.59
CA VAL A 35 0.03 7.40 -12.67
C VAL A 35 0.13 6.62 -13.98
N SER A 36 0.39 7.30 -15.11
CA SER A 36 0.49 6.66 -16.43
C SER A 36 1.73 5.77 -16.57
N GLU A 37 2.86 6.17 -15.99
CA GLU A 37 4.10 5.37 -15.97
C GLU A 37 3.88 4.09 -15.15
N ILE A 38 3.37 4.24 -13.92
CA ILE A 38 3.04 3.10 -13.06
C ILE A 38 2.05 2.16 -13.75
N ARG A 39 1.03 2.68 -14.43
CA ARG A 39 0.05 1.85 -15.14
C ARG A 39 0.69 1.05 -16.27
N ALA A 40 1.58 1.63 -17.06
CA ALA A 40 2.28 0.93 -18.14
C ALA A 40 3.15 -0.23 -17.60
N ASP A 41 3.84 0.02 -16.49
CA ASP A 41 4.62 -0.99 -15.78
C ASP A 41 3.74 -2.11 -15.23
N LEU A 42 2.59 -1.76 -14.63
CA LEU A 42 1.60 -2.73 -14.16
C LEU A 42 1.02 -3.58 -15.29
N GLN A 43 0.70 -2.99 -16.44
CA GLN A 43 0.23 -3.74 -17.62
C GLN A 43 1.28 -4.74 -18.11
N THR A 44 2.56 -4.37 -18.10
CA THR A 44 3.65 -5.28 -18.44
C THR A 44 3.79 -6.40 -17.40
N LEU A 45 3.69 -6.04 -16.11
CA LEU A 45 3.77 -6.98 -15.00
C LEU A 45 2.67 -8.04 -15.05
N VAL A 46 1.40 -7.62 -15.19
CA VAL A 46 0.26 -8.55 -15.21
C VAL A 46 0.22 -9.45 -16.45
N ALA A 47 0.86 -9.04 -17.55
CA ALA A 47 1.05 -9.88 -18.73
C ALA A 47 2.09 -10.99 -18.51
N SER A 48 3.01 -10.81 -17.55
CA SER A 48 4.08 -11.78 -17.24
C SER A 48 3.57 -12.99 -16.45
N PRO A 49 4.32 -14.12 -16.43
CA PRO A 49 3.99 -15.28 -15.59
C PRO A 49 3.93 -14.95 -14.09
N ALA A 50 4.78 -14.03 -13.60
CA ALA A 50 4.81 -13.62 -12.20
C ALA A 50 3.56 -12.81 -11.82
N GLY A 51 3.06 -11.97 -12.74
CA GLY A 51 1.86 -11.17 -12.52
C GLY A 51 0.55 -11.96 -12.49
N ARG A 52 0.56 -13.25 -12.82
CA ARG A 52 -0.60 -14.15 -12.72
C ARG A 52 -0.71 -14.86 -11.36
N GLN A 53 0.26 -14.66 -10.48
CA GLN A 53 0.22 -15.22 -9.13
C GLN A 53 -0.78 -14.46 -8.27
N HIS A 54 -1.33 -15.12 -7.25
CA HIS A 54 -2.28 -14.48 -6.32
C HIS A 54 -1.65 -13.29 -5.61
N GLU A 55 -0.41 -13.44 -5.15
CA GLU A 55 0.44 -12.36 -4.67
C GLU A 55 1.68 -12.30 -5.57
N ILE A 56 1.95 -11.12 -6.12
CA ILE A 56 3.05 -10.93 -7.06
C ILE A 56 4.35 -10.83 -6.26
N PRO A 57 5.34 -11.69 -6.51
CA PRO A 57 6.56 -11.73 -5.71
C PRO A 57 7.36 -10.42 -5.85
N PRO A 58 7.98 -9.91 -4.76
CA PRO A 58 8.76 -8.67 -4.79
C PRO A 58 9.89 -8.65 -5.83
N THR A 59 10.43 -9.81 -6.18
CA THR A 59 11.47 -9.96 -7.21
C THR A 59 10.97 -9.62 -8.61
N ALA A 60 9.66 -9.63 -8.84
CA ALA A 60 9.04 -9.27 -10.11
C ALA A 60 8.56 -7.81 -10.16
N TRP A 61 8.64 -7.06 -9.07
CA TRP A 61 8.15 -5.69 -9.05
C TRP A 61 9.04 -4.78 -9.90
N PRO A 62 8.47 -4.03 -10.88
CA PRO A 62 9.18 -3.00 -11.60
C PRO A 62 9.62 -1.87 -10.67
N GLU A 63 10.56 -1.05 -11.14
CA GLU A 63 11.19 -0.02 -10.33
C GLU A 63 10.19 1.03 -9.81
N SER A 64 9.22 1.42 -10.63
CA SER A 64 8.13 2.32 -10.24
C SER A 64 7.36 1.82 -9.02
N ILE A 65 7.06 0.51 -8.96
CA ILE A 65 6.41 -0.13 -7.81
C ILE A 65 7.35 -0.21 -6.61
N ARG A 66 8.62 -0.60 -6.82
CA ARG A 66 9.58 -0.73 -5.72
C ARG A 66 9.81 0.58 -4.98
N ARG A 67 9.84 1.71 -5.70
CA ARG A 67 9.98 3.05 -5.10
C ARG A 67 8.83 3.42 -4.17
N LEU A 68 7.63 2.93 -4.45
CA LEU A 68 6.46 3.12 -3.58
C LEU A 68 6.57 2.31 -2.28
N GLN A 69 7.46 1.32 -2.21
CA GLN A 69 7.67 0.45 -1.04
C GLN A 69 6.37 -0.21 -0.52
N PRO A 70 5.57 -0.86 -1.38
CA PRO A 70 4.39 -1.59 -0.91
C PRO A 70 4.81 -2.83 -0.09
N VAL A 71 3.94 -3.22 0.84
CA VAL A 71 4.06 -4.46 1.62
C VAL A 71 3.67 -5.68 0.77
N SER A 72 2.67 -5.53 -0.09
CA SER A 72 2.25 -6.59 -1.02
C SER A 72 1.61 -6.00 -2.28
N VAL A 73 1.67 -6.74 -3.38
CA VAL A 73 1.06 -6.37 -4.66
C VAL A 73 0.31 -7.58 -5.19
N HIS A 74 -0.95 -7.40 -5.57
CA HIS A 74 -1.77 -8.48 -6.11
C HIS A 74 -2.80 -7.99 -7.11
N LEU A 75 -3.26 -8.90 -7.98
CA LEU A 75 -4.39 -8.65 -8.85
C LEU A 75 -5.64 -8.43 -8.00
N HIS A 76 -6.41 -7.40 -8.32
CA HIS A 76 -7.65 -7.07 -7.63
C HIS A 76 -8.69 -6.55 -8.63
N MET A 77 -9.79 -7.29 -8.81
CA MET A 77 -10.79 -7.03 -9.85
C MET A 77 -10.13 -6.99 -11.26
N THR A 78 -10.28 -5.90 -12.02
CA THR A 78 -9.58 -5.66 -13.30
C THR A 78 -8.32 -4.81 -13.14
N GLY A 79 -7.91 -4.54 -11.90
CA GLY A 79 -6.77 -3.70 -11.54
C GLY A 79 -5.68 -4.45 -10.77
N VAL A 80 -4.76 -3.65 -10.21
CA VAL A 80 -3.71 -4.11 -9.29
C VAL A 80 -3.80 -3.32 -8.00
N LEU A 81 -3.86 -4.03 -6.88
CA LEU A 81 -3.84 -3.44 -5.54
C LEU A 81 -2.43 -3.50 -4.96
N MET A 82 -1.87 -2.33 -4.66
CA MET A 82 -0.61 -2.17 -3.93
C MET A 82 -0.93 -1.80 -2.48
N VAL A 83 -0.65 -2.72 -1.55
CA VAL A 83 -0.94 -2.53 -0.12
C VAL A 83 0.25 -1.89 0.57
N PHE A 84 0.03 -0.77 1.27
CA PHE A 84 1.07 -0.06 2.02
C PHE A 84 1.03 -0.32 3.52
N SER A 85 -0.15 -0.70 4.03
CA SER A 85 -0.30 -1.06 5.44
C SER A 85 -1.32 -2.16 5.59
N ARG A 86 -0.99 -3.16 6.41
CA ARG A 86 -1.87 -4.27 6.77
C ARG A 86 -1.85 -4.44 8.28
N THR A 87 -3.03 -4.49 8.88
CA THR A 87 -3.26 -4.81 10.28
C THR A 87 -4.04 -6.12 10.39
N GLU A 88 -4.39 -6.57 11.59
CA GLU A 88 -5.23 -7.77 11.76
C GLU A 88 -6.67 -7.59 11.23
N ARG A 89 -7.14 -6.34 11.12
CA ARG A 89 -8.54 -6.03 10.81
C ARG A 89 -8.73 -5.33 9.49
N GLU A 90 -7.72 -4.62 9.01
CA GLU A 90 -7.81 -3.76 7.84
C GLU A 90 -6.51 -3.76 7.04
N GLN A 91 -6.65 -3.64 5.72
CA GLN A 91 -5.56 -3.30 4.83
C GLN A 91 -5.89 -2.02 4.06
N HIS A 92 -4.85 -1.24 3.78
CA HIS A 92 -4.94 -0.01 3.01
C HIS A 92 -3.91 -0.01 1.88
N GLY A 93 -4.34 0.46 0.72
CA GLY A 93 -3.54 0.41 -0.48
C GLY A 93 -4.02 1.34 -1.58
N LEU A 94 -3.26 1.40 -2.66
CA LEU A 94 -3.66 2.04 -3.90
C LEU A 94 -4.10 0.97 -4.90
N LEU A 95 -5.33 1.11 -5.39
CA LEU A 95 -5.86 0.32 -6.49
C LEU A 95 -5.66 1.08 -7.80
N PHE A 96 -4.91 0.49 -8.71
CA PHE A 96 -4.71 0.99 -10.07
C PHE A 96 -5.56 0.17 -11.02
N MET A 97 -6.53 0.80 -11.66
CA MET A 97 -7.25 0.18 -12.76
C MET A 97 -6.35 0.12 -13.99
N LEU A 98 -6.22 -1.07 -14.60
CA LEU A 98 -5.38 -1.25 -15.80
C LEU A 98 -5.94 -0.51 -17.01
N ASN A 99 -7.25 -0.26 -17.02
CA ASN A 99 -7.93 0.68 -17.90
C ASN A 99 -8.46 1.84 -17.05
N SER A 100 -8.09 3.08 -17.38
CA SER A 100 -8.46 4.26 -16.59
C SER A 100 -9.95 4.60 -16.64
N ALA A 101 -10.70 4.04 -17.60
CA ALA A 101 -12.14 4.19 -17.68
C ALA A 101 -12.90 3.20 -16.79
N ASP A 102 -12.23 2.19 -16.23
CA ASP A 102 -12.87 1.23 -15.35
C ASP A 102 -13.13 1.84 -13.96
N ASP A 103 -14.20 1.39 -13.32
CA ASP A 103 -14.59 1.78 -11.96
C ASP A 103 -14.72 0.52 -11.10
N PRO A 104 -14.10 0.44 -9.91
CA PRO A 104 -14.24 -0.70 -9.00
C PRO A 104 -15.63 -0.79 -8.35
N GLY A 105 -16.52 0.18 -8.63
CA GLY A 105 -17.86 0.32 -8.07
C GLY A 105 -17.85 0.93 -6.67
N ALA A 106 -19.02 0.97 -6.04
CA ALA A 106 -19.20 1.56 -4.72
C ALA A 106 -18.49 0.79 -3.56
N GLY A 107 -17.83 -0.33 -3.86
CA GLY A 107 -17.34 -1.25 -2.84
C GLY A 107 -18.46 -2.04 -2.16
N GLY A 108 -18.09 -2.83 -1.14
CA GLY A 108 -19.00 -3.70 -0.39
C GLY A 108 -18.92 -3.42 1.11
N SER A 109 -19.67 -4.17 1.92
CA SER A 109 -19.72 -3.98 3.40
C SER A 109 -18.35 -4.03 4.12
N GLY A 110 -17.31 -4.50 3.44
CA GLY A 110 -15.94 -4.57 3.96
C GLY A 110 -14.89 -3.92 3.06
N VAL A 111 -15.25 -3.17 2.02
CA VAL A 111 -14.27 -2.51 1.15
C VAL A 111 -14.78 -1.16 0.69
N VAL A 112 -13.92 -0.14 0.78
CA VAL A 112 -14.19 1.23 0.38
C VAL A 112 -13.12 1.65 -0.63
N TYR A 113 -13.58 2.25 -1.72
CA TYR A 113 -12.71 2.86 -2.74
C TYR A 113 -12.97 4.37 -2.78
N GLU A 114 -11.91 5.15 -2.70
CA GLU A 114 -11.97 6.60 -2.88
C GLU A 114 -11.22 6.98 -4.15
N ASN A 115 -11.93 7.61 -5.09
CA ASN A 115 -11.37 7.99 -6.38
C ASN A 115 -10.34 9.12 -6.21
N LEU A 116 -9.14 8.92 -6.75
CA LEU A 116 -8.03 9.88 -6.75
C LEU A 116 -7.75 10.48 -8.14
N GLY A 117 -8.53 10.11 -9.16
CA GLY A 117 -8.36 10.50 -10.57
C GLY A 117 -7.64 9.43 -11.39
N ASP A 118 -7.79 9.48 -12.72
CA ASP A 118 -7.07 8.62 -13.68
C ASP A 118 -7.13 7.11 -13.35
N GLY A 119 -8.28 6.59 -12.90
CA GLY A 119 -8.42 5.17 -12.54
C GLY A 119 -7.54 4.74 -11.35
N LEU A 120 -7.07 5.69 -10.53
CA LEU A 120 -6.41 5.46 -9.27
C LEU A 120 -7.41 5.61 -8.12
N PHE A 121 -7.39 4.67 -7.19
CA PHE A 121 -8.26 4.68 -6.03
C PHE A 121 -7.48 4.39 -4.76
N TRP A 122 -7.81 5.08 -3.66
CA TRP A 122 -7.43 4.63 -2.33
C TRP A 122 -8.39 3.52 -1.89
N CYS A 123 -7.84 2.35 -1.61
CA CYS A 123 -8.57 1.18 -1.14
C CYS A 123 -8.40 1.02 0.37
N THR A 124 -9.51 0.82 1.08
CA THR A 124 -9.54 0.38 2.47
C THR A 124 -10.42 -0.85 2.59
N GLU A 125 -9.84 -1.97 2.98
CA GLU A 125 -10.51 -3.26 3.06
C GLU A 125 -10.43 -3.85 4.47
N LYS A 126 -11.58 -4.24 5.02
CA LYS A 126 -11.68 -5.00 6.26
C LYS A 126 -11.31 -6.45 6.01
N LEU A 127 -10.19 -6.86 6.59
CA LEU A 127 -9.81 -8.26 6.64
C LEU A 127 -10.75 -8.99 7.60
N ARG A 128 -11.48 -9.98 7.08
CA ARG A 128 -12.21 -10.89 7.96
C ARG A 128 -11.17 -11.66 8.76
N SER A 129 -11.21 -11.53 10.08
CA SER A 129 -10.51 -12.44 10.98
C SER A 129 -10.85 -13.86 10.53
N ALA A 130 -9.84 -14.72 10.34
CA ALA A 130 -10.07 -16.11 10.01
C ALA A 130 -11.11 -16.66 11.00
N TYR A 131 -12.30 -17.00 10.49
CA TYR A 131 -13.33 -17.61 11.30
C TYR A 131 -12.75 -18.94 11.80
N LEU A 132 -12.35 -18.97 13.06
CA LEU A 132 -12.05 -20.20 13.76
C LEU A 132 -13.41 -20.78 14.20
N PRO A 133 -13.90 -21.86 13.58
CA PRO A 133 -15.13 -22.49 14.06
C PRO A 133 -14.98 -22.85 15.54
N PRO A 134 -16.02 -22.67 16.36
CA PRO A 134 -16.01 -23.06 17.77
C PRO A 134 -15.76 -24.58 17.84
N GLY A 135 -14.54 -24.97 18.21
CA GLY A 135 -14.07 -26.36 18.20
C GLY A 135 -12.55 -26.51 18.04
N GLN A 136 -11.85 -25.50 17.51
CA GLN A 136 -10.38 -25.51 17.36
C GLN A 136 -9.62 -24.71 18.44
N ARG A 137 -10.22 -24.45 19.61
CA ARG A 137 -9.43 -24.03 20.78
C ARG A 137 -8.60 -25.23 21.23
N ARG A 138 -7.34 -25.29 20.75
CA ARG A 138 -6.33 -26.21 21.28
C ARG A 138 -6.28 -26.05 22.80
N ASN A 139 -6.63 -27.12 23.51
CA ASN A 139 -6.24 -27.32 24.90
C ASN A 139 -4.71 -27.24 24.95
N ARG A 140 -4.21 -26.21 25.63
CA ARG A 140 -2.87 -26.20 26.20
C ARG A 140 -3.01 -26.10 27.70
#